data_AF-A0A317IAB7-F1
#
_entry.id   AF-A0A317IAB7-F1
#
_cell.length_a   1.000
_cell.length_b   1.000
_cell.length_c   1.000
_cell.angle_alpha   90.00
_cell.angle_beta   90.00
_cell.angle_gamma   90.00
#
_symmetry.space_group_name_H-M   'P 1'
#
loop_
_entity.id
_entity.type
_entity.pdbx_description
1 polymer ?
#
loop_
_entity_poly.entity_id
_entity_poly.type
_entity_poly.pdbx_seq_one_letter_code
_entity_poly.pdbx_strand_id
1 'polypeptide(L)'
;MQRKALFPGTFDPITIGHLDIINRSLPLFDKLIIGIGSNALKVSMFTEEQRLDWINEIFKDEPKVQCLIYEGLTVECCKEVGANFILRGIRYVNDFEYEKAIADMNRSLDPNIETVFLTCLPQYTSVASTLVRDVIRNGGNAAPFLPKPVVKFLKSKPYARP
;
A
#
# COMPACT_ATOMS: atom_id res chain seq x y z
N MET A 1 -3.67 -24.64 5.74
CA MET A 1 -3.43 -23.32 6.37
C MET A 1 -3.92 -22.26 5.40
N GLN A 2 -4.68 -21.26 5.85
CA GLN A 2 -5.18 -20.19 4.96
C GLN A 2 -4.01 -19.28 4.57
N ARG A 3 -3.81 -19.03 3.28
CA ARG A 3 -2.76 -18.13 2.77
C ARG A 3 -3.22 -16.69 2.93
N LYS A 4 -2.96 -16.11 4.10
CA LYS A 4 -3.35 -14.73 4.45
C LYS A 4 -2.12 -13.81 4.40
N ALA A 5 -2.19 -12.75 3.61
CA ALA A 5 -1.09 -11.82 3.40
C ALA A 5 -1.41 -10.40 3.85
N LEU A 6 -0.49 -9.76 4.58
CA LEU A 6 -0.51 -8.33 4.85
C LEU A 6 0.26 -7.62 3.72
N PHE A 7 -0.35 -6.62 3.08
CA PHE A 7 0.32 -5.68 2.20
C PHE A 7 0.48 -4.33 2.95
N PRO A 8 1.60 -4.14 3.67
CA PRO A 8 1.83 -2.93 4.42
C PRO A 8 2.29 -1.79 3.51
N GLY A 9 1.88 -0.57 3.82
CA GLY A 9 2.32 0.62 3.12
C GLY A 9 1.71 1.89 3.72
N THR A 10 2.25 3.04 3.33
CA THR A 10 1.64 4.33 3.73
C THR A 10 0.44 4.66 2.85
N PHE A 11 0.44 4.25 1.56
CA PHE A 11 -0.66 4.51 0.61
C PHE A 11 -1.12 5.98 0.58
N ASP A 12 -0.16 6.91 0.51
CA ASP A 12 -0.41 8.36 0.60
C ASP A 12 -0.12 9.11 -0.71
N PRO A 13 -1.04 9.12 -1.69
CA PRO A 13 -2.27 8.31 -1.75
C PRO A 13 -2.00 6.91 -2.32
N ILE A 14 -3.01 6.02 -2.27
CA ILE A 14 -3.04 4.81 -3.08
C ILE A 14 -3.03 5.18 -4.57
N THR A 15 -2.28 4.42 -5.37
CA THR A 15 -2.06 4.69 -6.81
C THR A 15 -2.44 3.47 -7.66
N ILE A 16 -2.54 3.64 -8.98
CA ILE A 16 -2.76 2.51 -9.91
C ILE A 16 -1.64 1.46 -9.84
N GLY A 17 -0.42 1.84 -9.46
CA GLY A 17 0.68 0.90 -9.24
C GLY A 17 0.44 -0.01 -8.03
N HIS A 18 -0.17 0.52 -6.95
CA HIS A 18 -0.58 -0.32 -5.82
C HIS A 18 -1.70 -1.27 -6.21
N LEU A 19 -2.67 -0.80 -7.02
CA LEU A 19 -3.77 -1.65 -7.50
C LEU A 19 -3.28 -2.81 -8.36
N ASP A 20 -2.24 -2.61 -9.18
CA ASP A 20 -1.62 -3.70 -9.93
C ASP A 20 -1.13 -4.82 -9.00
N ILE A 21 -0.36 -4.46 -7.98
CA ILE A 21 0.19 -5.42 -7.00
C ILE A 21 -0.94 -6.12 -6.24
N ILE A 22 -1.95 -5.37 -5.78
CA ILE A 22 -3.10 -5.95 -5.07
C ILE A 22 -3.81 -6.95 -5.97
N ASN A 23 -4.22 -6.55 -7.17
CA ASN A 23 -4.98 -7.40 -8.09
C ASN A 23 -4.20 -8.66 -8.48
N ARG A 24 -2.90 -8.54 -8.74
CA ARG A 24 -2.04 -9.68 -9.08
C ARG A 24 -1.78 -10.62 -7.90
N SER A 25 -2.01 -10.17 -6.67
CA SER A 25 -1.88 -10.99 -5.46
C SER A 25 -3.15 -11.76 -5.09
N LEU A 26 -4.34 -11.32 -5.54
CA LEU A 26 -5.63 -11.98 -5.27
C LEU A 26 -5.72 -13.47 -5.70
N PRO A 27 -5.07 -13.94 -6.77
CA PRO A 27 -5.02 -15.37 -7.08
C PRO A 27 -4.00 -16.15 -6.22
N LEU A 28 -3.06 -15.47 -5.55
CA LEU A 28 -1.99 -16.08 -4.76
C LEU A 28 -2.42 -16.34 -3.31
N PHE A 29 -3.30 -15.48 -2.78
CA PHE A 29 -3.73 -15.49 -1.39
C PHE A 29 -5.24 -15.70 -1.25
N ASP A 30 -5.63 -16.37 -0.16
CA ASP A 30 -7.03 -16.58 0.17
C ASP A 30 -7.64 -15.31 0.80
N LYS A 31 -6.81 -14.50 1.48
CA LYS A 31 -7.14 -13.20 2.07
C LYS A 31 -5.96 -12.24 1.94
N LEU A 32 -6.25 -10.99 1.61
CA LEU A 32 -5.28 -9.89 1.54
C LEU A 32 -5.71 -8.76 2.49
N ILE A 33 -4.85 -8.40 3.43
CA ILE A 33 -5.05 -7.27 4.34
C ILE A 33 -4.16 -6.13 3.88
N ILE A 34 -4.73 -5.00 3.55
CA ILE A 34 -3.98 -3.79 3.23
C ILE A 34 -3.76 -3.03 4.55
N GLY A 35 -2.51 -3.00 5.02
CA GLY A 35 -2.13 -2.38 6.29
C GLY A 35 -1.61 -0.97 6.07
N ILE A 36 -2.39 0.03 6.49
CA ILE A 36 -1.96 1.43 6.48
C ILE A 36 -1.12 1.66 7.74
N GLY A 37 0.20 1.73 7.56
CA GLY A 37 1.12 2.00 8.67
C GLY A 37 1.09 3.47 9.06
N SER A 38 0.82 3.72 10.35
CA SER A 38 0.98 5.03 10.96
C SER A 38 2.46 5.32 11.20
N ASN A 39 2.97 6.40 10.62
CA ASN A 39 4.34 6.83 10.79
C ASN A 39 4.37 8.27 11.28
N ALA A 40 4.50 8.45 12.60
CA ALA A 40 4.56 9.75 13.26
C ALA A 40 5.70 10.66 12.74
N LEU A 41 6.74 10.10 12.11
CA LEU A 41 7.87 10.87 11.58
C LEU A 41 7.65 11.40 10.16
N LYS A 42 6.60 10.95 9.44
CA LYS A 42 6.32 11.39 8.06
C LYS A 42 5.10 12.30 8.01
N VAL A 43 5.30 13.51 7.48
CA VAL A 43 4.20 14.39 7.09
C VAL A 43 3.47 13.75 5.91
N SER A 44 2.30 13.17 6.19
CA SER A 44 1.41 12.62 5.19
C SER A 44 0.59 13.74 4.53
N MET A 45 0.31 13.61 3.24
CA MET A 45 -0.55 14.54 2.51
C MET A 45 -2.02 14.32 2.87
N PHE A 46 -2.41 13.08 3.11
CA PHE A 46 -3.75 12.67 3.48
C PHE A 46 -3.77 11.93 4.82
N THR A 47 -4.87 12.09 5.56
CA THR A 47 -5.03 11.42 6.86
C THR A 47 -5.16 9.91 6.68
N GLU A 48 -4.99 9.15 7.75
CA GLU A 48 -5.11 7.68 7.72
C GLU A 48 -6.53 7.25 7.39
N GLU A 49 -7.51 7.97 7.92
CA GLU A 49 -8.93 7.75 7.68
C GLU A 49 -9.26 7.98 6.20
N GLN A 50 -8.75 9.06 5.59
CA GLN A 50 -8.94 9.31 4.16
C GLN A 50 -8.37 8.18 3.30
N ARG A 51 -7.18 7.70 3.65
CA ARG A 51 -6.53 6.60 2.94
C ARG A 51 -7.29 5.30 3.11
N LEU A 52 -7.76 5.01 4.33
CA LEU A 52 -8.58 3.85 4.65
C LEU A 52 -9.90 3.86 3.87
N ASP A 53 -10.59 5.01 3.84
CA ASP A 53 -11.86 5.18 3.14
C ASP A 53 -11.71 4.93 1.63
N TRP A 54 -10.65 5.44 1.01
CA TRP A 54 -10.40 5.16 -0.40
C TRP A 54 -10.18 3.69 -0.69
N ILE A 55 -9.39 3.00 0.14
CA ILE A 55 -9.11 1.58 -0.07
C ILE A 55 -10.38 0.76 0.13
N ASN A 56 -11.17 1.06 1.16
CA ASN A 56 -12.47 0.43 1.39
C ASN A 56 -13.44 0.68 0.22
N GLU A 57 -13.49 1.90 -0.33
CA GLU A 57 -14.34 2.20 -1.50
C GLU A 57 -13.87 1.44 -2.75
N ILE A 58 -12.56 1.32 -2.98
CA ILE A 58 -11.99 0.61 -4.13
C ILE A 58 -12.34 -0.88 -4.08
N PHE A 59 -12.28 -1.49 -2.90
CA PHE A 59 -12.42 -2.95 -2.72
C PHE A 59 -13.73 -3.37 -2.05
N LYS A 60 -14.75 -2.49 -2.02
CA LYS A 60 -16.05 -2.76 -1.36
C LYS A 60 -16.74 -4.05 -1.85
N ASP A 61 -16.52 -4.43 -3.10
CA ASP A 61 -17.13 -5.60 -3.74
C ASP A 61 -16.16 -6.80 -3.81
N GLU A 62 -14.97 -6.70 -3.21
CA GLU A 62 -13.93 -7.75 -3.21
C GLU A 62 -13.77 -8.36 -1.79
N PRO A 63 -14.45 -9.49 -1.50
CA PRO A 63 -14.48 -10.06 -0.14
C PRO A 63 -13.13 -10.64 0.32
N LYS A 64 -12.15 -10.83 -0.57
CA LYS A 64 -10.81 -11.26 -0.18
C LYS A 64 -9.97 -10.13 0.42
N VAL A 65 -10.33 -8.87 0.14
CA VAL A 65 -9.55 -7.71 0.57
C VAL A 65 -10.16 -7.10 1.83
N GLN A 66 -9.31 -6.80 2.80
CA GLN A 66 -9.64 -6.02 3.99
C GLN A 66 -8.62 -4.91 4.14
N CYS A 67 -8.99 -3.81 4.78
CA CYS A 67 -8.05 -2.73 5.07
C CYS A 67 -8.14 -2.36 6.55
N LEU A 68 -7.00 -2.02 7.13
CA LEU A 68 -6.89 -1.53 8.50
C LEU A 68 -5.78 -0.50 8.60
N ILE A 69 -5.82 0.26 9.69
CA ILE A 69 -4.73 1.11 10.14
C ILE A 69 -4.01 0.35 11.26
N TYR A 70 -2.68 0.39 11.28
CA TYR A 70 -1.90 -0.18 12.36
C TYR A 70 -0.73 0.71 12.76
N GLU A 71 -0.31 0.53 14.01
CA GLU A 71 0.85 1.16 14.62
C GLU A 71 1.86 0.09 15.05
N GLY A 72 3.13 0.48 15.15
CA GLY A 72 4.19 -0.42 15.60
C GLY A 72 4.72 -1.37 14.51
N LEU A 73 5.11 -2.57 14.92
CA LEU A 73 5.82 -3.52 14.08
C LEU A 73 4.88 -4.26 13.12
N THR A 74 5.25 -4.31 11.83
CA THR A 74 4.50 -5.04 10.79
C THR A 74 4.30 -6.51 11.13
N VAL A 75 5.29 -7.16 11.77
CA VAL A 75 5.18 -8.57 12.20
C VAL A 75 4.15 -8.77 13.30
N GLU A 76 3.97 -7.81 14.20
CA GLU A 76 2.94 -7.88 15.24
C GLU A 76 1.55 -7.69 14.62
N CYS A 77 1.40 -6.75 13.69
CA CYS A 77 0.16 -6.62 12.91
C CYS A 77 -0.16 -7.91 12.15
N CYS A 78 0.84 -8.59 11.57
CA CYS A 78 0.63 -9.90 10.94
C CYS A 78 0.07 -10.93 11.93
N LYS A 79 0.61 -11.01 13.16
CA LYS A 79 0.11 -11.92 14.20
C LYS A 79 -1.33 -11.61 14.59
N GLU A 80 -1.64 -10.32 14.82
CA GLU A 80 -2.99 -9.87 15.19
C GLU A 80 -4.04 -10.25 14.16
N VAL A 81 -3.73 -10.11 12.87
CA VAL A 81 -4.64 -10.51 11.79
C VAL A 81 -4.50 -11.95 11.36
N GLY A 82 -3.56 -12.73 11.92
CA GLY A 82 -3.26 -14.10 11.49
C GLY A 82 -2.76 -14.19 10.04
N ALA A 83 -1.98 -13.20 9.58
CA ALA A 83 -1.28 -13.26 8.30
C ALA A 83 0.07 -13.98 8.46
N ASN A 84 0.36 -14.89 7.52
CA ASN A 84 1.64 -15.61 7.47
C ASN A 84 2.56 -15.07 6.38
N PHE A 85 2.07 -14.13 5.58
CA PHE A 85 2.81 -13.55 4.47
C PHE A 85 2.80 -12.02 4.55
N ILE A 86 3.91 -11.40 4.21
CA ILE A 86 4.01 -9.97 3.91
C ILE A 86 4.17 -9.84 2.40
N LEU A 87 3.26 -9.13 1.74
CA LEU A 87 3.38 -8.80 0.32
C LEU A 87 4.13 -7.48 0.16
N ARG A 88 5.08 -7.40 -0.78
CA ARG A 88 5.76 -6.14 -1.15
C ARG A 88 5.85 -6.01 -2.68
N GLY A 89 5.69 -4.78 -3.16
CA GLY A 89 5.86 -4.43 -4.57
C GLY A 89 7.27 -3.89 -4.83
N ILE A 90 7.95 -4.37 -5.87
CA ILE A 90 9.28 -3.90 -6.30
C ILE A 90 9.16 -3.21 -7.65
N ARG A 91 9.55 -1.94 -7.75
CA ARG A 91 9.52 -1.20 -9.04
C ARG A 91 10.87 -1.20 -9.74
N TYR A 92 11.93 -1.03 -8.96
CA TYR A 92 13.31 -0.93 -9.44
C TYR A 92 14.24 -1.80 -8.60
N VAL A 93 15.45 -2.06 -9.13
CA VAL A 93 16.51 -2.79 -8.40
C VAL A 93 16.82 -2.12 -7.06
N ASN A 94 16.84 -0.79 -7.00
CA ASN A 94 17.13 -0.07 -5.75
C ASN A 94 16.03 -0.24 -4.68
N ASP A 95 14.77 -0.46 -5.08
CA ASP A 95 13.71 -0.79 -4.11
C ASP A 95 14.01 -2.17 -3.49
N PHE A 96 14.52 -3.13 -4.29
CA PHE A 96 14.74 -4.49 -3.83
C PHE A 96 15.74 -4.57 -2.66
N GLU A 97 16.87 -3.86 -2.71
CA GLU A 97 17.85 -3.94 -1.61
C GLU A 97 17.27 -3.44 -0.28
N TYR A 98 16.57 -2.31 -0.31
CA TYR A 98 15.91 -1.75 0.86
C TYR A 98 14.82 -2.68 1.39
N GLU A 99 13.98 -3.19 0.50
CA GLU A 99 12.86 -4.08 0.85
C GLU A 99 13.32 -5.45 1.34
N LYS A 100 14.42 -5.98 0.79
CA LYS A 100 15.07 -7.21 1.25
C LYS A 100 15.57 -7.04 2.68
N ALA A 101 16.21 -5.92 3.01
CA ALA A 101 16.70 -5.67 4.36
C ALA A 101 15.54 -5.65 5.38
N ILE A 102 14.40 -5.05 5.02
CA ILE A 102 13.18 -5.07 5.86
C ILE A 102 12.65 -6.50 6.01
N ALA A 103 12.61 -7.28 4.93
CA ALA A 103 12.16 -8.67 4.96
C ALA A 103 13.05 -9.55 5.86
N ASP A 104 14.37 -9.42 5.76
CA ASP A 104 15.33 -10.16 6.59
C ASP A 104 15.18 -9.80 8.08
N MET A 105 14.91 -8.53 8.39
CA MET A 105 14.62 -8.08 9.76
C MET A 105 13.31 -8.68 10.28
N ASN A 106 12.23 -8.62 9.49
CA ASN A 106 10.93 -9.21 9.87
C ASN A 106 11.05 -10.72 10.11
N ARG A 107 11.78 -11.45 9.26
CA ARG A 107 12.02 -12.89 9.42
C ARG A 107 12.83 -13.21 10.69
N SER A 108 13.76 -12.33 11.06
CA SER A 108 14.55 -12.48 12.28
C SER A 108 13.71 -12.25 13.55
N LEU A 109 12.67 -11.42 13.46
CA LEU A 109 11.70 -11.19 14.54
C LEU A 109 10.64 -12.31 14.64
N ASP A 110 10.22 -12.86 13.50
CA ASP A 110 9.32 -14.02 13.44
C ASP A 110 9.63 -14.91 12.22
N PRO A 111 10.21 -16.11 12.41
CA PRO A 111 10.56 -17.00 11.31
C PRO A 111 9.36 -17.65 10.61
N ASN A 112 8.14 -17.49 11.14
CA ASN A 112 6.92 -18.04 10.54
C ASN A 112 6.23 -17.05 9.57
N ILE A 113 6.74 -15.83 9.46
CA ILE A 113 6.22 -14.81 8.55
C ILE A 113 7.15 -14.69 7.35
N GLU A 114 6.62 -15.00 6.16
CA GLU A 114 7.39 -14.98 4.91
C GLU A 114 7.11 -13.72 4.10
N THR A 115 8.12 -13.14 3.45
CA THR A 115 7.92 -11.97 2.57
C THR A 115 7.89 -12.39 1.11
N VAL A 116 6.82 -12.03 0.40
CA VAL A 116 6.62 -12.26 -1.03
C VAL A 116 6.77 -10.95 -1.79
N PHE A 117 7.67 -10.94 -2.76
CA PHE A 117 7.90 -9.81 -3.65
C PHE A 117 7.19 -10.01 -5.00
N LEU A 118 6.46 -9.00 -5.44
CA LEU A 118 5.94 -8.90 -6.80
C LEU A 118 6.59 -7.71 -7.50
N THR A 119 7.13 -7.93 -8.70
CA THR A 119 7.63 -6.84 -9.54
C THR A 119 6.46 -6.09 -10.16
N CYS A 120 6.48 -4.76 -10.10
CA CYS A 120 5.48 -3.92 -10.75
C CYS A 120 5.53 -4.07 -12.27
N LEU A 121 4.38 -3.94 -12.94
CA LEU A 121 4.37 -3.86 -14.40
C LEU A 121 5.12 -2.61 -14.90
N PRO A 122 5.86 -2.69 -16.03
CA PRO A 122 6.69 -1.60 -16.53
C PRO A 122 5.96 -0.26 -16.67
N GLN A 123 4.68 -0.27 -17.07
CA GLN A 123 3.90 0.96 -17.22
C GLN A 123 3.60 1.70 -15.90
N TYR A 124 3.76 1.03 -14.75
CA TYR A 124 3.48 1.62 -13.43
C TYR A 124 4.74 1.90 -12.62
N THR A 125 5.92 1.58 -13.15
CA THR A 125 7.20 1.69 -12.46
C THR A 125 7.49 3.13 -12.00
N SER A 126 7.07 4.15 -12.76
CA SER A 126 7.17 5.57 -12.38
C SER A 126 6.05 6.08 -11.45
N VAL A 127 5.06 5.24 -11.10
CA VAL A 127 3.86 5.66 -10.35
C VAL A 127 4.07 5.53 -8.83
N ALA A 128 5.05 6.26 -8.32
CA ALA A 128 5.32 6.36 -6.89
C ALA A 128 4.43 7.42 -6.23
N SER A 129 3.85 7.14 -5.06
CA SER A 129 3.03 8.13 -4.33
C SER A 129 3.79 9.44 -4.06
N THR A 130 5.10 9.39 -3.82
CA THR A 130 5.93 10.61 -3.66
C THR A 130 5.91 11.49 -4.92
N LEU A 131 6.02 10.91 -6.11
CA LEU A 131 5.96 11.66 -7.37
C LEU A 131 4.53 12.16 -7.65
N VAL A 132 3.53 11.33 -7.36
CA VAL A 132 2.11 11.72 -7.50
C VAL A 132 1.78 12.89 -6.57
N ARG A 133 2.27 12.88 -5.32
CA ARG A 133 2.11 14.00 -4.38
C ARG A 133 2.79 15.27 -4.89
N ASP A 134 3.94 15.16 -5.54
CA ASP A 134 4.62 16.31 -6.12
C ASP A 134 3.79 16.95 -7.26
N VAL A 135 3.20 16.14 -8.13
CA VAL A 135 2.26 16.59 -9.17
C VAL A 135 1.06 17.31 -8.53
N ILE A 136 0.45 16.74 -7.47
CA ILE A 136 -0.69 17.33 -6.77
C ILE A 136 -0.32 18.70 -6.15
N ARG A 137 0.80 18.80 -5.44
CA ARG A 137 1.26 20.05 -4.78
C ARG A 137 1.48 21.18 -5.78
N ASN A 138 1.99 20.83 -6.95
CA ASN A 138 2.32 21.80 -7.99
C ASN A 138 1.13 22.09 -8.93
N GLY A 139 -0.06 21.55 -8.66
CA GLY A 139 -1.27 21.81 -9.45
C GLY A 139 -1.31 21.08 -10.79
N GLY A 140 -0.45 20.07 -10.98
CA GLY A 140 -0.48 19.21 -12.17
C GLY A 140 -1.63 18.20 -12.14
N ASN A 141 -1.91 17.59 -13.29
CA ASN A 141 -2.96 16.58 -13.40
C ASN A 141 -2.47 15.19 -12.94
N ALA A 142 -2.80 14.83 -11.70
CA ALA A 142 -2.47 13.52 -11.13
C ALA A 142 -3.49 12.41 -11.45
N ALA A 143 -4.63 12.74 -12.09
CA ALA A 143 -5.72 11.79 -12.30
C ALA A 143 -5.33 10.49 -13.04
N PRO A 144 -4.43 10.50 -14.04
CA PRO A 144 -4.00 9.27 -14.72
C PRO A 144 -3.29 8.26 -13.82
N PHE A 145 -2.82 8.67 -12.64
CA PHE A 145 -2.01 7.85 -11.73
C PHE A 145 -2.81 7.32 -10.52
N LEU A 146 -4.09 7.67 -10.45
CA LEU A 146 -4.90 7.52 -9.25
C LEU A 146 -6.19 6.74 -9.53
N PRO A 147 -6.66 5.93 -8.58
CA PRO A 147 -7.96 5.29 -8.69
C PRO A 147 -9.10 6.30 -8.52
N LYS A 148 -10.29 5.93 -9.03
CA LYS A 148 -11.46 6.81 -9.12
C LYS A 148 -11.83 7.49 -7.78
N PRO A 149 -11.84 6.80 -6.62
CA PRO A 149 -12.18 7.45 -5.35
C PRO A 149 -11.25 8.62 -4.98
N VAL A 150 -9.95 8.45 -5.20
CA VAL A 150 -8.95 9.50 -4.94
C VAL A 150 -9.13 10.67 -5.92
N VAL A 151 -9.36 10.39 -7.20
CA VAL A 151 -9.62 11.44 -8.21
C VAL A 151 -10.88 12.24 -7.86
N LYS A 152 -11.95 11.57 -7.44
CA LYS A 152 -13.20 12.21 -7.01
C LYS A 152 -12.96 13.10 -5.79
N PHE A 153 -12.20 12.62 -4.81
CA PHE A 153 -11.83 13.41 -3.64
C PHE A 153 -11.09 14.70 -4.03
N LEU A 154 -10.03 14.59 -4.84
CA LEU A 154 -9.21 15.74 -5.26
C LEU A 154 -10.01 16.80 -6.04
N LYS A 155 -11.03 16.38 -6.81
CA LYS A 155 -11.94 17.31 -7.49
C LYS A 155 -12.89 18.02 -6.52
N SER A 156 -13.35 17.32 -5.48
CA SER A 156 -14.29 17.88 -4.48
C SER A 156 -13.60 18.81 -3.48
N LYS A 157 -12.33 18.56 -3.18
CA LYS A 157 -11.49 19.34 -2.29
C LYS A 157 -10.11 19.45 -2.93
N PRO A 158 -9.86 20.50 -3.74
CA PRO A 158 -8.54 20.76 -4.27
C PRO A 158 -7.55 20.86 -3.12
N TYR A 159 -6.39 20.21 -3.25
CA TYR A 159 -5.34 20.31 -2.24
C TYR A 159 -4.88 21.78 -2.17
N ALA A 160 -5.25 22.48 -1.10
CA ALA A 160 -4.79 23.83 -0.85
C ALA A 160 -3.32 23.76 -0.41
N ARG A 161 -2.46 24.57 -1.02
CA ARG A 161 -1.09 24.71 -0.56
C ARG A 161 -1.11 25.24 0.89
N PRO A 162 -0.34 24.65 1.82
CA PRO A 162 -0.08 25.31 3.09
C PRO A 162 0.65 26.64 2.86
#